data_AF-A0A2V1GRJ9-F1
#
_entry.id   AF-A0A2V1GRJ9-F1
#
_cell.length_a   1.000
_cell.length_b   1.000
_cell.length_c   1.000
_cell.angle_alpha   90.00
_cell.angle_beta   90.00
_cell.angle_gamma   90.00
#
_symmetry.space_group_name_H-M   'P 1'
#
loop_
_entity.id
_entity.type
_entity.pdbx_description
1 polymer ?
#
loop_
_entity_poly.entity_id
_entity_poly.type
_entity_poly.pdbx_seq_one_letter_code
_entity_poly.pdbx_strand_id
1 'polypeptide(L)' 'MAYRVCLDIATYQKIEPFCMNYSQQTQALDALTQAMENCGIQYSVTENNNQIALTNHQGNVIAQINPTITNSHQHSSV' A
#
# COMPACT_ATOMS: atom_id res chain seq x y z
N MET A 1 8.22 -7.70 -11.54
CA MET A 1 8.34 -7.01 -10.23
C MET A 1 6.94 -6.91 -9.67
N ALA A 2 6.68 -7.42 -8.47
CA ALA A 2 5.36 -7.30 -7.84
C ALA A 2 5.36 -6.08 -6.89
N TYR A 3 4.18 -5.51 -6.64
CA TYR A 3 3.96 -4.38 -5.75
C TYR A 3 2.96 -4.78 -4.68
N ARG A 4 3.32 -4.61 -3.41
CA ARG A 4 2.43 -4.89 -2.29
C ARG A 4 1.97 -3.57 -1.70
N VAL A 5 0.66 -3.37 -1.76
CA VAL A 5 -0.03 -2.29 -1.07
C VAL A 5 -0.43 -2.82 0.29
N CYS A 6 -0.17 -2.07 1.36
CA CYS A 6 -0.74 -2.33 2.68
C CYS A 6 -1.43 -1.07 3.19
N LEU A 7 -2.66 -1.23 3.65
CA LEU A 7 -3.45 -0.20 4.32
C LEU A 7 -3.71 -0.65 5.77
N ASP A 8 -3.45 0.23 6.73
CA ASP A 8 -3.85 0.03 8.11
C ASP A 8 -5.32 0.43 8.25
N ILE A 9 -6.21 -0.56 8.27
CA ILE A 9 -7.64 -0.33 8.44
C ILE A 9 -7.93 -0.32 9.93
N ALA A 10 -8.09 0.87 10.49
CA ALA A 10 -8.63 1.04 11.84
C ALA A 10 -10.12 0.68 11.83
N THR A 11 -10.45 -0.53 12.25
CA THR A 11 -11.83 -0.90 12.59
C THR A 11 -12.15 -0.46 14.02
N TYR A 12 -13.43 -0.39 14.39
CA TYR A 12 -13.88 -0.03 15.75
C TYR A 12 -13.26 -0.86 16.89
N GLN A 13 -12.60 -1.99 16.59
CA GLN A 13 -12.07 -2.92 17.59
C GLN A 13 -10.55 -3.20 17.45
N LYS A 14 -9.94 -2.92 16.28
CA LYS A 14 -8.51 -3.15 16.02
C LYS A 14 -8.04 -2.52 14.72
N ILE A 15 -6.74 -2.25 14.62
CA ILE A 15 -6.05 -1.92 13.36
C ILE A 15 -5.60 -3.24 12.73
N GLU A 16 -6.10 -3.57 11.54
CA GLU A 16 -5.62 -4.71 10.77
C GLU A 16 -4.99 -4.25 9.46
N PRO A 17 -3.78 -4.73 9.13
CA PRO A 17 -3.15 -4.42 7.86
C PRO A 17 -3.81 -5.23 6.74
N PHE A 18 -4.56 -4.56 5.88
CA PHE A 18 -5.07 -5.15 4.65
C PHE A 18 -4.05 -4.97 3.54
N CYS A 19 -3.53 -6.08 3.01
CA CYS A 19 -2.53 -6.04 1.95
C CYS A 19 -2.98 -6.72 0.66
N MET A 20 -2.74 -6.06 -0.47
CA MET A 20 -2.99 -6.59 -1.81
C MET A 20 -1.70 -6.57 -2.64
N ASN A 21 -1.54 -7.58 -3.49
CA ASN A 21 -0.42 -7.69 -4.42
C ASN A 21 -0.85 -7.31 -5.84
N TYR A 22 -0.02 -6.55 -6.53
CA TYR A 22 -0.24 -6.07 -7.89
C TYR A 22 0.98 -6.38 -8.75
N SER A 23 0.75 -6.65 -10.02
CA SER A 23 1.82 -6.94 -10.99
C SER A 23 2.50 -5.67 -11.49
N GLN A 24 1.88 -4.50 -11.30
CA GLN A 24 2.37 -3.19 -11.76
C GLN A 24 2.12 -2.12 -10.70
N GLN A 25 3.04 -1.16 -10.59
CA GLN A 25 2.93 -0.03 -9.64
C GLN A 25 1.69 0.83 -9.92
N THR A 26 1.40 1.06 -11.20
CA THR A 26 0.26 1.87 -11.65
C THR A 26 -1.06 1.24 -11.21
N GLN A 27 -1.19 -0.08 -11.31
CA GLN A 27 -2.38 -0.81 -10.83
C GLN A 27 -2.56 -0.69 -9.31
N ALA A 28 -1.46 -0.79 -8.57
CA ALA A 28 -1.47 -0.58 -7.11
C ALA A 28 -1.92 0.84 -6.75
N LEU A 29 -1.44 1.85 -7.48
CA LEU A 29 -1.79 3.25 -7.27
C LEU A 29 -3.24 3.56 -7.64
N ASP A 30 -3.73 3.02 -8.77
CA ASP A 30 -5.11 3.19 -9.22
C ASP A 30 -6.11 2.58 -8.23
N ALA A 31 -5.85 1.35 -7.77
CA ALA A 31 -6.71 0.69 -6.80
C ALA A 31 -6.75 1.42 -5.46
N LEU A 32 -5.61 1.98 -5.03
CA LEU A 32 -5.53 2.78 -3.81
C LEU A 32 -6.27 4.11 -3.95
N THR A 33 -6.09 4.78 -5.08
CA THR A 33 -6.78 6.03 -5.43
C THR A 33 -8.29 5.83 -5.41
N GLN A 34 -8.79 4.80 -6.11
CA GLN A 34 -10.22 4.47 -6.12
C GLN A 34 -10.75 4.14 -4.71
N ALA A 35 -9.98 3.41 -3.89
CA ALA A 35 -10.38 3.10 -2.53
C ALA A 35 -10.51 4.37 -1.67
N MET A 36 -9.57 5.31 -1.79
CA MET A 36 -9.60 6.57 -1.05
C MET A 36 -10.74 7.48 -1.52
N GLU A 37 -10.97 7.58 -2.84
CA GLU A 37 -12.08 8.34 -3.43
C GLU A 37 -13.43 7.80 -2.96
N ASN A 38 -13.63 6.48 -2.99
CA ASN A 38 -14.84 5.83 -2.51
C ASN A 38 -15.10 6.10 -1.02
N CYS A 39 -14.03 6.20 -0.22
CA CYS A 39 -14.13 6.52 1.20
C CYS A 39 -14.20 8.03 1.49
N GLY A 40 -14.11 8.90 0.47
CA GLY A 40 -14.06 10.35 0.65
C GLY A 40 -12.84 10.84 1.43
N ILE A 41 -11.76 10.05 1.45
CA ILE A 41 -10.53 10.38 2.16
C ILE A 41 -9.69 11.27 1.25
N GLN A 42 -9.39 12.49 1.69
CA GLN A 42 -8.44 13.35 1.00
C GLN A 42 -7.00 12.94 1.36
N TYR A 43 -6.16 12.84 0.33
CA TYR A 43 -4.76 12.42 0.48
C TYR A 43 -3.85 13.18 -0.48
N SER A 44 -2.56 13.16 -0.18
CA SER A 44 -1.47 13.60 -1.05
C SER A 44 -0.57 12.41 -1.35
N VAL A 45 -0.08 12.30 -2.58
CA VAL A 45 0.83 11.24 -3.00
C VAL A 45 2.26 11.74 -2.88
N THR A 46 3.08 10.98 -2.19
CA THR A 46 4.52 11.26 -2.00
C THR A 46 5.32 10.06 -2.45
N GLU A 47 6.27 10.25 -3.35
CA GLU A 47 7.17 9.19 -3.81
C GLU A 47 8.56 9.38 -3.20
N ASN A 48 9.11 8.32 -2.61
CA ASN A 48 10.46 8.33 -2.04
C ASN A 48 11.13 6.96 -2.23
N ASN A 49 12.28 6.93 -2.90
CA ASN A 49 13.12 5.72 -3.07
C ASN A 49 12.32 4.46 -3.46
N ASN A 50 11.55 4.52 -4.54
CA ASN A 50 10.66 3.44 -5.04
C ASN A 50 9.48 3.06 -4.13
N GLN A 51 9.22 3.80 -3.06
CA GLN A 51 8.02 3.66 -2.24
C GLN A 51 7.07 4.82 -2.53
N ILE A 52 5.78 4.50 -2.71
CA ILE A 52 4.74 5.52 -2.77
C ILE A 52 4.01 5.53 -1.42
N ALA A 53 3.94 6.70 -0.79
CA ALA A 53 3.19 6.92 0.44
C ALA A 53 2.04 7.90 0.19
N LEU A 54 0.85 7.55 0.68
CA LEU A 54 -0.28 8.45 0.73
C LEU A 54 -0.31 9.08 2.11
N THR A 55 -0.34 10.41 2.15
CA THR A 55 -0.40 11.20 3.37
C THR A 55 -1.73 11.93 3.47
N ASN A 56 -2.27 12.06 4.69
CA ASN A 56 -3.42 12.93 4.92
C ASN A 56 -2.99 14.42 4.97
N HIS A 57 -3.94 15.34 5.12
CA HIS A 57 -3.65 16.78 5.23
C HIS A 57 -2.74 17.18 6.41
N GLN A 58 -2.60 16.31 7.42
CA GLN A 58 -1.71 16.53 8.56
C GLN A 58 -0.28 16.03 8.28
N GLY A 59 -0.03 15.43 7.12
CA GLY A 59 1.25 14.82 6.75
C GLY A 59 1.44 13.40 7.28
N ASN A 60 0.42 12.81 7.91
CA ASN A 60 0.51 11.44 8.43
C ASN A 60 0.33 10.44 7.29
N VAL A 61 1.19 9.43 7.22
CA VAL A 61 1.08 8.35 6.25
C VAL A 61 -0.12 7.46 6.59
N ILE A 62 -1.05 7.31 5.64
CA ILE A 62 -2.26 6.48 5.78
C ILE A 62 -2.20 5.20 4.95
N ALA A 63 -1.37 5.17 3.90
CA ALA A 63 -1.15 3.97 3.10
C ALA A 63 0.22 4.01 2.43
N GLN A 64 0.80 2.84 2.18
CA GLN A 64 2.09 2.70 1.50
C GLN A 64 2.04 1.61 0.44
N ILE A 65 2.64 1.90 -0.71
CA ILE A 65 2.89 0.98 -1.81
C ILE A 65 4.38 0.65 -1.78
N ASN A 66 4.68 -0.58 -1.40
CA ASN A 66 6.04 -1.08 -1.34
C ASN A 66 6.29 -2.03 -2.51
N PRO A 67 7.40 -1.91 -3.25
CA PRO A 67 7.78 -2.93 -4.22
C PRO A 67 8.02 -4.22 -3.44
N THR A 68 7.26 -5.27 -3.77
CA THR A 68 7.56 -6.60 -3.25
C THR A 68 8.75 -7.11 -4.04
N ILE A 69 9.92 -7.13 -3.39
CA ILE A 69 10.99 -8.01 -3.82
C ILE A 69 10.42 -9.42 -3.58
N THR A 70 9.86 -10.04 -4.61
CA THR A 70 9.69 -11.50 -4.65
C THR A 70 11.08 -12.08 -4.58
N ASN A 71 11.61 -12.22 -3.36
CA ASN A 71 12.73 -13.10 -3.13
C ASN A 71 12.13 -14.50 -3.29
N SER A 72 12.20 -15.02 -4.51
CA SER A 72 12.04 -16.46 -4.79
C SER A 72 13.23 -17.19 -4.17
N HIS A 73 13.29 -17.18 -2.84
CA HIS A 73 14.15 -18.01 -2.00
C HIS A 73 13.34 -18.36 -0.75
N GLN A 74 12.24 -19.08 -0.92
CA GLN A 74 11.92 -20.06 0.11
C GLN A 74 12.98 -21.15 -0.01
N HIS A 75 13.97 -21.06 0.88
CA HIS A 75 14.80 -22.18 1.30
C HIS A 75 13.85 -23.36 1.59
N SER A 76 13.76 -24.32 0.67
CA SER A 76 13.32 -25.67 1.01
C SER A 76 14.54 -26.34 1.62
N SER A 77 14.60 -26.34 2.95
CA SER A 77 15.45 -27.28 3.67
C SER A 77 14.82 -28.66 3.51
N VAL A 78 15.50 -29.53 2.74
CA VAL A 78 15.40 -30.99 2.88
C VAL A 78 16.78 -31.54 3.25
#